data_AF-B2AY46-F1
#
_entry.id   AF-B2AY46-F1
#
_cell.length_a   1.000
_cell.length_b   1.000
_cell.length_c   1.000
_cell.angle_alpha   90.00
_cell.angle_beta   90.00
_cell.angle_gamma   90.00
#
_symmetry.space_group_name_H-M   'P 1'
#
loop_
_entity.id
_entity.type
_entity.pdbx_description
1 polymer ?
#
loop_
_entity_poly.entity_id
_entity_poly.type
_entity_poly.pdbx_seq_one_letter_code
_entity_poly.pdbx_strand_id
1 'polypeptide(L)'
;MSHNEQIIAGSAKHPIVPQHYRYGTAGFRMKADLLEGVTYRVGLLAALRSRKLNSQAIGVMITASHNPAIDNGVKIVDPMGDMLEQEWERYATALVNAPSDKDLAKIYNALATDLKIDLEAPAKVIYGRDTRPSGHTLVTALADALDATNTEHVDYKILTTPQLHYLVRATNSEGTPASYGEVSEVGYYKKLAEAFVRTMKGKRIPQVLQVDCANGVGGPKLKEFLKHVPQDKVPFEVQVVNDDVLRPEVLNLDSGADYVKTKQRAPPIPKPQPGLRCCSLDGDADRLIYYWLDPETNVFVMLDGDRISSLAASFIGDLVESAGLRDELRIGVVQTAYANGASTHYITQHLKLPVICTPTGVKHLHHVAQGFDVGVYFEANGHGTVLFSPDAINAFKKTTPQSPAQKEALDTLAALTDLINQTVGDAISDMLLVEVILAHKNWNLRDWALTYQDLP
;
A
#
# COMPACT_ATOMS: atom_id res chain seq x y z
N MET A 1 -25.82 -11.99 28.07
CA MET A 1 -25.67 -13.01 27.01
C MET A 1 -24.23 -13.44 26.99
N SER A 2 -23.97 -14.75 26.96
CA SER A 2 -22.62 -15.29 26.76
C SER A 2 -22.05 -14.86 25.41
N HIS A 3 -20.72 -14.83 25.25
CA HIS A 3 -20.06 -14.55 23.97
C HIS A 3 -20.65 -15.38 22.80
N ASN A 4 -21.02 -16.64 23.06
CA ASN A 4 -21.63 -17.52 22.06
C ASN A 4 -23.01 -17.04 21.60
N GLU A 5 -23.85 -16.61 22.53
CA GLU A 5 -25.18 -16.10 22.21
C GLU A 5 -25.08 -14.80 21.40
N GLN A 6 -24.11 -13.94 21.72
CA GLN A 6 -23.86 -12.70 20.98
C GLN A 6 -23.36 -12.96 19.56
N ILE A 7 -22.39 -13.88 19.39
CA ILE A 7 -21.87 -14.28 18.08
C ILE A 7 -23.00 -14.89 17.22
N ILE A 8 -23.81 -15.78 17.79
CA ILE A 8 -24.92 -16.41 17.06
C ILE A 8 -25.95 -15.35 16.65
N ALA A 9 -26.33 -14.47 17.57
CA ALA A 9 -27.31 -13.42 17.31
C ALA A 9 -26.82 -12.40 16.28
N GLY A 10 -25.54 -12.01 16.32
CA GLY A 10 -24.94 -11.13 15.32
C GLY A 10 -24.83 -11.79 13.96
N SER A 11 -24.34 -13.04 13.90
CA SER A 11 -24.25 -13.82 12.67
C SER A 11 -25.61 -14.00 11.98
N ALA A 12 -26.68 -14.20 12.75
CA ALA A 12 -28.04 -14.34 12.20
C ALA A 12 -28.56 -13.07 11.49
N LYS A 13 -28.02 -11.88 11.81
CA LYS A 13 -28.32 -10.64 11.08
C LYS A 13 -27.59 -10.57 9.73
N HIS A 14 -26.47 -11.28 9.60
CA HIS A 14 -25.57 -11.27 8.44
C HIS A 14 -25.47 -12.68 7.85
N PRO A 15 -26.50 -13.11 7.09
CA PRO A 15 -26.76 -14.51 6.78
C PRO A 15 -25.62 -15.16 5.99
N ILE A 16 -25.47 -16.47 6.22
CA ILE A 16 -24.57 -17.32 5.43
C ILE A 16 -25.14 -17.45 4.02
N VAL A 17 -24.34 -17.11 3.02
CA VAL A 17 -24.65 -17.41 1.62
C VAL A 17 -23.96 -18.73 1.25
N PRO A 18 -24.70 -19.78 0.82
CA PRO A 18 -24.10 -21.09 0.52
C PRO A 18 -23.14 -21.04 -0.68
N GLN A 19 -21.84 -20.90 -0.39
CA GLN A 19 -20.75 -20.95 -1.36
C GLN A 19 -19.46 -21.33 -0.63
N HIS A 20 -18.47 -21.86 -1.36
CA HIS A 20 -17.14 -22.05 -0.83
C HIS A 20 -16.29 -20.79 -1.02
N TYR A 21 -15.93 -20.15 0.08
CA TYR A 21 -15.09 -18.95 0.11
C TYR A 21 -13.63 -19.33 0.41
N ARG A 22 -12.69 -18.55 -0.11
CA ARG A 22 -11.25 -18.71 0.19
C ARG A 22 -10.63 -17.35 0.45
N TYR A 23 -9.84 -17.26 1.51
CA TYR A 23 -9.00 -16.09 1.74
C TYR A 23 -7.82 -16.14 0.76
N GLY A 24 -7.72 -15.15 -0.12
CA GLY A 24 -6.64 -15.03 -1.11
C GLY A 24 -5.53 -14.11 -0.64
N THR A 25 -4.59 -13.81 -1.55
CA THR A 25 -3.43 -12.93 -1.30
C THR A 25 -3.84 -11.53 -0.80
N ALA A 26 -5.02 -11.05 -1.19
CA ALA A 26 -5.57 -9.76 -0.82
C ALA A 26 -6.91 -9.86 -0.05
N GLY A 27 -7.10 -10.94 0.71
CA GLY A 27 -8.32 -11.17 1.50
C GLY A 27 -9.43 -11.87 0.72
N PHE A 28 -10.67 -11.69 1.20
CA PHE A 28 -11.85 -12.11 0.46
C PHE A 28 -12.25 -11.01 -0.52
N ARG A 29 -12.47 -11.36 -1.79
CA ARG A 29 -12.85 -10.41 -2.84
C ARG A 29 -13.80 -11.07 -3.81
N MET A 30 -14.96 -10.46 -4.04
CA MET A 30 -16.05 -10.98 -4.86
C MET A 30 -17.13 -9.90 -5.06
N LYS A 31 -18.27 -10.27 -5.66
CA LYS A 31 -19.46 -9.40 -5.72
C LYS A 31 -19.89 -8.97 -4.32
N ALA A 32 -20.27 -7.71 -4.19
CA ALA A 32 -20.49 -7.10 -2.89
C ALA A 32 -21.68 -7.68 -2.10
N ASP A 33 -22.69 -8.20 -2.79
CA ASP A 33 -23.88 -8.85 -2.24
C ASP A 33 -23.57 -10.17 -1.50
N LEU A 34 -22.39 -10.75 -1.72
CA LEU A 34 -21.93 -11.95 -1.04
C LEU A 34 -21.09 -11.67 0.22
N LEU A 35 -20.73 -10.42 0.48
CA LEU A 35 -19.66 -10.08 1.44
C LEU A 35 -20.13 -9.70 2.83
N GLU A 36 -21.41 -9.47 3.05
CA GLU A 36 -21.91 -9.01 4.36
C GLU A 36 -21.60 -10.04 5.46
N GLY A 37 -22.04 -11.29 5.25
CA GLY A 37 -21.72 -12.39 6.17
C GLY A 37 -20.22 -12.69 6.26
N VAL A 38 -19.49 -12.59 5.14
CA VAL A 38 -18.04 -12.78 5.11
C VAL A 38 -17.34 -11.76 6.01
N THR A 39 -17.76 -10.50 5.94
CA THR A 39 -17.15 -9.38 6.67
C THR A 39 -17.39 -9.49 8.17
N TYR A 40 -18.59 -9.89 8.60
CA TYR A 40 -18.86 -10.22 10.01
C TYR A 40 -17.87 -11.26 10.54
N ARG A 41 -17.67 -12.35 9.80
CA ARG A 41 -16.80 -13.47 10.20
C ARG A 41 -15.31 -13.07 10.19
N VAL A 42 -14.92 -12.14 9.32
CA VAL A 42 -13.60 -11.51 9.35
C VAL A 42 -13.40 -10.63 10.59
N GLY A 43 -14.43 -9.91 11.04
CA GLY A 43 -14.40 -9.16 12.30
C GLY A 43 -14.10 -10.04 13.51
N LEU A 44 -14.75 -11.21 13.60
CA LEU A 44 -14.46 -12.19 14.64
C LEU A 44 -12.99 -12.63 14.62
N LEU A 45 -12.43 -12.90 13.43
CA LEU A 45 -11.02 -13.27 13.32
C LEU A 45 -10.08 -12.13 13.72
N ALA A 46 -10.39 -10.89 13.32
CA ALA A 46 -9.58 -9.72 13.68
C ALA A 46 -9.52 -9.54 15.21
N ALA A 47 -10.64 -9.77 15.91
CA ALA A 47 -10.69 -9.76 17.36
C ALA A 47 -9.81 -10.87 17.99
N LEU A 48 -9.85 -12.11 17.47
CA LEU A 48 -8.95 -13.18 17.90
C LEU A 48 -7.49 -12.85 17.64
N ARG A 49 -7.18 -12.26 16.47
CA ARG A 49 -5.82 -11.89 16.09
C ARG A 49 -5.25 -10.82 17.03
N SER A 50 -6.04 -9.81 17.36
CA SER A 50 -5.64 -8.77 18.33
C SER A 50 -5.31 -9.37 19.70
N ARG A 51 -6.20 -10.21 20.24
CA ARG A 51 -5.98 -10.91 21.52
C ARG A 51 -4.75 -11.80 21.49
N LYS A 52 -4.53 -12.53 20.39
CA LYS A 52 -3.35 -13.38 20.23
C LYS A 52 -2.06 -12.59 20.30
N LEU A 53 -2.06 -11.37 19.75
CA LEU A 53 -0.93 -10.47 19.70
C LEU A 53 -0.94 -9.46 20.85
N ASN A 54 -1.32 -9.89 22.05
CA ASN A 54 -1.28 -9.09 23.27
C ASN A 54 -2.06 -7.77 23.16
N SER A 55 -3.27 -7.83 22.58
CA SER A 55 -4.17 -6.69 22.43
C SER A 55 -3.66 -5.58 21.50
N GLN A 56 -2.66 -5.86 20.66
CA GLN A 56 -2.24 -4.93 19.62
C GLN A 56 -3.39 -4.63 18.65
N ALA A 57 -3.42 -3.40 18.12
CA ALA A 57 -4.41 -2.98 17.14
C ALA A 57 -4.24 -3.78 15.83
N ILE A 58 -5.34 -4.33 15.35
CA ILE A 58 -5.44 -5.01 14.05
C ILE A 58 -6.22 -4.14 13.08
N GLY A 59 -5.78 -4.05 11.83
CA GLY A 59 -6.50 -3.32 10.79
C GLY A 59 -7.47 -4.20 10.01
N VAL A 60 -8.60 -3.62 9.59
CA VAL A 60 -9.47 -4.23 8.57
C VAL A 60 -9.76 -3.20 7.48
N MET A 61 -9.33 -3.49 6.25
CA MET A 61 -9.60 -2.65 5.08
C MET A 61 -10.72 -3.25 4.24
N ILE A 62 -11.77 -2.46 3.97
CA ILE A 62 -12.86 -2.84 3.08
C ILE A 62 -12.64 -2.18 1.72
N THR A 63 -12.19 -2.98 0.75
CA THR A 63 -11.94 -2.54 -0.63
C THR A 63 -11.75 -3.72 -1.55
N ALA A 64 -12.03 -3.51 -2.85
CA ALA A 64 -11.59 -4.40 -3.92
C ALA A 64 -10.56 -3.76 -4.87
N SER A 65 -9.88 -2.67 -4.48
CA SER A 65 -8.78 -2.07 -5.25
C SER A 65 -9.21 -1.80 -6.71
N HIS A 66 -8.48 -2.32 -7.70
CA HIS A 66 -8.73 -2.19 -9.14
C HIS A 66 -10.01 -2.85 -9.68
N ASN A 67 -10.72 -3.68 -8.90
CA ASN A 67 -11.91 -4.37 -9.40
C ASN A 67 -13.05 -3.39 -9.81
N PRO A 68 -14.01 -3.83 -10.65
CA PRO A 68 -15.20 -3.04 -10.96
C PRO A 68 -16.01 -2.68 -9.71
N ALA A 69 -16.74 -1.55 -9.74
CA ALA A 69 -17.48 -0.99 -8.60
C ALA A 69 -18.47 -1.96 -7.90
N ILE A 70 -19.00 -2.94 -8.65
CA ILE A 70 -19.96 -3.95 -8.15
C ILE A 70 -19.32 -5.02 -7.25
N ASP A 71 -17.99 -5.14 -7.26
CA ASP A 71 -17.26 -5.99 -6.34
C ASP A 71 -16.94 -5.23 -5.05
N ASN A 72 -16.57 -5.95 -4.00
CA ASN A 72 -15.87 -5.38 -2.85
C ASN A 72 -14.93 -6.45 -2.26
N GLY A 73 -14.29 -6.17 -1.15
CA GLY A 73 -13.45 -7.12 -0.46
C GLY A 73 -13.13 -6.68 0.95
N VAL A 74 -12.54 -7.60 1.71
CA VAL A 74 -12.11 -7.36 3.08
C VAL A 74 -10.79 -8.06 3.34
N LYS A 75 -9.81 -7.32 3.85
CA LYS A 75 -8.46 -7.80 4.20
C LYS A 75 -8.07 -7.36 5.61
N ILE A 76 -7.26 -8.18 6.28
CA ILE A 76 -6.75 -7.91 7.63
C ILE A 76 -5.30 -7.44 7.53
N VAL A 77 -4.95 -6.46 8.37
CA VAL A 77 -3.63 -5.87 8.50
C VAL A 77 -3.10 -6.18 9.90
N ASP A 78 -1.91 -6.75 9.98
CA ASP A 78 -1.22 -7.11 11.22
C ASP A 78 -0.54 -5.89 11.87
N PRO A 79 -0.09 -5.99 13.14
CA PRO A 79 0.26 -4.82 13.94
C PRO A 79 1.35 -3.89 13.38
N MET A 80 2.25 -4.41 12.56
CA MET A 80 3.31 -3.62 11.93
C MET A 80 2.87 -2.97 10.61
N GLY A 81 1.58 -3.04 10.28
CA GLY A 81 1.03 -2.57 9.02
C GLY A 81 1.28 -3.55 7.87
N ASP A 82 1.79 -4.75 8.15
CA ASP A 82 1.95 -5.82 7.19
C ASP A 82 0.62 -6.56 6.95
N MET A 83 0.57 -7.38 5.90
CA MET A 83 -0.62 -8.19 5.61
C MET A 83 -0.75 -9.33 6.62
N LEU A 84 -1.99 -9.80 6.87
CA LEU A 84 -2.25 -10.96 7.73
C LEU A 84 -1.29 -12.13 7.47
N GLU A 85 -0.69 -12.65 8.54
CA GLU A 85 0.13 -13.86 8.55
C GLU A 85 -0.52 -15.02 7.79
N GLN A 86 0.25 -15.68 6.93
CA GLN A 86 -0.27 -16.67 5.98
C GLN A 86 -1.00 -17.85 6.66
N GLU A 87 -0.50 -18.33 7.80
CA GLU A 87 -1.15 -19.40 8.55
C GLU A 87 -2.54 -19.02 9.08
N TRP A 88 -2.84 -17.73 9.21
CA TRP A 88 -4.15 -17.25 9.68
C TRP A 88 -5.22 -17.19 8.59
N GLU A 89 -4.83 -17.24 7.31
CA GLU A 89 -5.75 -17.28 6.18
C GLU A 89 -6.68 -18.49 6.23
N ARG A 90 -6.17 -19.63 6.73
CA ARG A 90 -6.96 -20.85 6.90
C ARG A 90 -8.04 -20.70 7.98
N TYR A 91 -7.76 -19.93 9.04
CA TYR A 91 -8.73 -19.66 10.11
C TYR A 91 -9.82 -18.71 9.61
N ALA A 92 -9.45 -17.69 8.83
CA ALA A 92 -10.42 -16.85 8.13
C ALA A 92 -11.34 -17.68 7.24
N THR A 93 -10.75 -18.57 6.43
CA THR A 93 -11.48 -19.47 5.54
C THR A 93 -12.39 -20.41 6.34
N ALA A 94 -11.95 -20.95 7.47
CA ALA A 94 -12.76 -21.83 8.31
C ALA A 94 -13.97 -21.12 8.93
N LEU A 95 -13.79 -19.91 9.46
CA LEU A 95 -14.90 -19.12 10.03
C LEU A 95 -15.91 -18.72 8.96
N VAL A 96 -15.45 -18.27 7.80
CA VAL A 96 -16.34 -17.84 6.70
C VAL A 96 -17.18 -18.99 6.15
N ASN A 97 -16.62 -20.19 6.07
CA ASN A 97 -17.32 -21.38 5.57
C ASN A 97 -18.06 -22.18 6.67
N ALA A 98 -18.29 -21.59 7.85
CA ALA A 98 -19.08 -22.24 8.89
C ALA A 98 -20.50 -22.55 8.37
N PRO A 99 -21.01 -23.79 8.52
CA PRO A 99 -22.27 -24.20 7.89
C PRO A 99 -23.53 -23.69 8.61
N SER A 100 -23.40 -23.20 9.84
CA SER A 100 -24.48 -22.60 10.63
C SER A 100 -23.93 -21.59 11.63
N ASP A 101 -24.78 -20.70 12.15
CA ASP A 101 -24.38 -19.72 13.18
C ASP A 101 -23.87 -20.41 14.46
N LYS A 102 -24.45 -21.57 14.81
CA LYS A 102 -24.01 -22.38 15.94
C LYS A 102 -22.63 -22.97 15.70
N ASP A 103 -22.36 -23.43 14.48
CA ASP A 103 -21.06 -24.00 14.14
C ASP A 103 -19.99 -22.90 14.01
N LEU A 104 -20.36 -21.69 13.59
CA LEU A 104 -19.47 -20.53 13.64
C LEU A 104 -18.98 -20.25 15.07
N ALA A 105 -19.89 -20.19 16.04
CA ALA A 105 -19.51 -20.01 17.44
C ALA A 105 -18.63 -21.16 17.96
N LYS A 106 -18.91 -22.41 17.58
CA LYS A 106 -18.04 -23.55 17.95
C LYS A 106 -16.64 -23.41 17.36
N ILE A 107 -16.52 -23.07 16.08
CA ILE A 107 -15.23 -22.88 15.40
C ILE A 107 -14.46 -21.73 16.07
N TYR A 108 -15.12 -20.61 16.37
CA TYR A 108 -14.51 -19.49 17.07
C TYR A 108 -13.89 -19.90 18.42
N ASN A 109 -14.63 -20.64 19.25
CA ASN A 109 -14.12 -21.12 20.55
C ASN A 109 -13.03 -22.18 20.40
N ALA A 110 -13.14 -23.06 19.42
CA ALA A 110 -12.11 -24.05 19.12
C ALA A 110 -10.80 -23.37 18.74
N LEU A 111 -10.84 -22.38 17.84
CA LEU A 111 -9.68 -21.56 17.48
C LEU A 111 -9.08 -20.85 18.69
N ALA A 112 -9.92 -20.25 19.55
CA ALA A 112 -9.42 -19.62 20.77
C ALA A 112 -8.69 -20.61 21.69
N THR A 113 -9.23 -21.82 21.85
CA THR A 113 -8.61 -22.87 22.65
C THR A 113 -7.30 -23.36 22.03
N ASP A 114 -7.32 -23.74 20.76
CA ASP A 114 -6.18 -24.32 20.04
C ASP A 114 -5.01 -23.33 19.93
N LEU A 115 -5.33 -22.05 19.72
CA LEU A 115 -4.36 -20.97 19.61
C LEU A 115 -3.98 -20.38 20.97
N LYS A 116 -4.57 -20.87 22.07
CA LYS A 116 -4.35 -20.40 23.46
C LYS A 116 -4.60 -18.89 23.59
N ILE A 117 -5.75 -18.45 23.11
CA ILE A 117 -6.20 -17.06 23.13
C ILE A 117 -7.15 -16.90 24.31
N ASP A 118 -6.84 -15.97 25.20
CA ASP A 118 -7.77 -15.53 26.25
C ASP A 118 -8.85 -14.64 25.63
N LEU A 119 -10.11 -15.10 25.65
CA LEU A 119 -11.24 -14.36 25.10
C LEU A 119 -11.64 -13.15 25.95
N GLU A 120 -11.26 -13.13 27.22
CA GLU A 120 -11.52 -12.01 28.13
C GLU A 120 -10.44 -10.92 28.03
N ALA A 121 -9.31 -11.22 27.37
CA ALA A 121 -8.29 -10.22 27.09
C ALA A 121 -8.85 -9.08 26.21
N PRO A 122 -8.38 -7.85 26.41
CA PRO A 122 -8.75 -6.72 25.55
C PRO A 122 -8.39 -7.01 24.09
N ALA A 123 -9.14 -6.44 23.18
CA ALA A 123 -8.88 -6.51 21.76
C ALA A 123 -9.12 -5.12 21.17
N LYS A 124 -8.34 -4.75 20.15
CA LYS A 124 -8.50 -3.50 19.43
C LYS A 124 -8.45 -3.73 17.93
N VAL A 125 -9.47 -3.23 17.23
CA VAL A 125 -9.55 -3.29 15.76
C VAL A 125 -9.81 -1.89 15.20
N ILE A 126 -8.98 -1.45 14.26
CA ILE A 126 -9.22 -0.21 13.52
C ILE A 126 -9.59 -0.56 12.08
N TYR A 127 -10.48 0.21 11.48
CA TYR A 127 -10.94 -0.12 10.14
C TYR A 127 -11.28 1.12 9.32
N GLY A 128 -11.29 0.92 8.01
CA GLY A 128 -11.64 1.92 7.02
C GLY A 128 -12.08 1.25 5.73
N ARG A 129 -12.57 2.06 4.80
CA ARG A 129 -13.07 1.59 3.51
C ARG A 129 -12.74 2.55 2.37
N ASP A 130 -12.81 2.03 1.15
CA ASP A 130 -12.81 2.87 -0.05
C ASP A 130 -14.20 3.51 -0.30
N THR A 131 -14.37 4.08 -1.50
CA THR A 131 -15.58 4.80 -1.93
C THR A 131 -16.70 3.89 -2.42
N ARG A 132 -16.55 2.56 -2.39
CA ARG A 132 -17.60 1.63 -2.86
C ARG A 132 -18.87 1.78 -2.03
N PRO A 133 -20.06 1.81 -2.66
CA PRO A 133 -21.33 2.01 -1.94
C PRO A 133 -21.60 0.94 -0.89
N SER A 134 -21.31 -0.32 -1.23
CA SER A 134 -21.49 -1.48 -0.34
C SER A 134 -20.64 -1.41 0.92
N GLY A 135 -19.58 -0.60 0.94
CA GLY A 135 -18.71 -0.46 2.11
C GLY A 135 -19.44 0.00 3.37
N HIS A 136 -20.56 0.73 3.26
CA HIS A 136 -21.37 1.10 4.43
C HIS A 136 -21.96 -0.13 5.13
N THR A 137 -22.60 -1.02 4.36
CA THR A 137 -23.18 -2.28 4.88
C THR A 137 -22.09 -3.18 5.46
N LEU A 138 -20.95 -3.29 4.78
CA LEU A 138 -19.84 -4.13 5.23
C LEU A 138 -19.21 -3.61 6.53
N VAL A 139 -19.09 -2.29 6.69
CA VAL A 139 -18.64 -1.67 7.95
C VAL A 139 -19.61 -2.00 9.10
N THR A 140 -20.91 -1.94 8.87
CA THR A 140 -21.89 -2.33 9.89
C THR A 140 -21.73 -3.79 10.29
N ALA A 141 -21.59 -4.70 9.32
CA ALA A 141 -21.37 -6.12 9.61
C ALA A 141 -20.07 -6.36 10.38
N LEU A 142 -19.01 -5.61 10.06
CA LEU A 142 -17.76 -5.65 10.82
C LEU A 142 -17.96 -5.20 12.27
N ALA A 143 -18.60 -4.04 12.47
CA ALA A 143 -18.86 -3.49 13.81
C ALA A 143 -19.71 -4.43 14.67
N ASP A 144 -20.77 -5.01 14.11
CA ASP A 144 -21.63 -5.99 14.80
C ASP A 144 -20.85 -7.21 15.29
N ALA A 145 -19.80 -7.64 14.56
CA ALA A 145 -18.92 -8.73 14.99
C ALA A 145 -18.02 -8.33 16.15
N LEU A 146 -17.44 -7.12 16.08
CA LEU A 146 -16.54 -6.60 17.11
C LEU A 146 -17.28 -6.33 18.41
N ASP A 147 -18.51 -5.80 18.33
CA ASP A 147 -19.41 -5.61 19.46
C ASP A 147 -19.80 -6.95 20.11
N ALA A 148 -20.13 -7.97 19.29
CA ALA A 148 -20.44 -9.32 19.77
C ALA A 148 -19.27 -10.02 20.48
N THR A 149 -18.05 -9.53 20.28
CA THR A 149 -16.83 -10.02 20.95
C THR A 149 -16.23 -8.99 21.89
N ASN A 150 -16.98 -7.97 22.33
CA ASN A 150 -16.52 -6.93 23.26
C ASN A 150 -15.12 -6.37 22.90
N THR A 151 -14.92 -6.06 21.62
CA THR A 151 -13.64 -5.59 21.08
C THR A 151 -13.69 -4.07 20.91
N GLU A 152 -12.68 -3.35 21.42
CA GLU A 152 -12.56 -1.91 21.16
C GLU A 152 -12.38 -1.71 19.65
N HIS A 153 -13.11 -0.76 19.06
CA HIS A 153 -12.96 -0.50 17.65
C HIS A 153 -13.10 0.97 17.25
N VAL A 154 -12.42 1.33 16.16
CA VAL A 154 -12.38 2.70 15.63
C VAL A 154 -12.59 2.68 14.12
N ASP A 155 -13.66 3.36 13.68
CA ASP A 155 -13.97 3.58 12.28
C ASP A 155 -13.33 4.87 11.76
N TYR A 156 -12.27 4.74 10.97
CA TYR A 156 -11.62 5.85 10.28
C TYR A 156 -12.30 6.25 8.97
N LYS A 157 -13.48 5.70 8.68
CA LYS A 157 -14.35 6.06 7.55
C LYS A 157 -13.68 5.77 6.21
N ILE A 158 -13.45 6.80 5.41
CA ILE A 158 -12.94 6.70 4.05
C ILE A 158 -11.43 6.89 4.09
N LEU A 159 -10.67 5.88 3.68
CA LEU A 159 -9.21 5.90 3.65
C LEU A 159 -8.70 5.25 2.35
N THR A 160 -7.48 5.61 1.93
CA THR A 160 -6.73 4.74 1.03
C THR A 160 -6.29 3.48 1.79
N THR A 161 -5.98 2.39 1.08
CA THR A 161 -5.38 1.20 1.71
C THR A 161 -4.12 1.57 2.52
N PRO A 162 -3.15 2.32 1.95
CA PRO A 162 -1.93 2.69 2.67
C PRO A 162 -2.16 3.52 3.93
N GLN A 163 -3.18 4.38 3.95
CA GLN A 163 -3.52 5.17 5.14
C GLN A 163 -3.98 4.27 6.30
N LEU A 164 -4.77 3.22 6.04
CA LEU A 164 -5.12 2.27 7.10
C LEU A 164 -3.88 1.56 7.63
N HIS A 165 -3.00 1.07 6.75
CA HIS A 165 -1.77 0.40 7.16
C HIS A 165 -0.85 1.32 7.98
N TYR A 166 -0.76 2.60 7.61
CA TYR A 166 -0.09 3.63 8.40
C TYR A 166 -0.70 3.75 9.80
N LEU A 167 -2.03 3.86 9.91
CA LEU A 167 -2.71 4.03 11.20
C LEU A 167 -2.52 2.82 12.12
N VAL A 168 -2.52 1.60 11.57
CA VAL A 168 -2.27 0.37 12.36
C VAL A 168 -0.88 0.42 12.97
N ARG A 169 0.14 0.66 12.14
CA ARG A 169 1.52 0.72 12.62
C ARG A 169 1.75 1.90 13.57
N ALA A 170 1.20 3.07 13.27
CA ALA A 170 1.30 4.24 14.14
C ALA A 170 0.69 3.96 15.52
N THR A 171 -0.52 3.38 15.56
CA THR A 171 -1.20 3.00 16.81
C THR A 171 -0.35 2.06 17.67
N ASN A 172 0.25 1.04 17.05
CA ASN A 172 1.01 0.03 17.78
C ASN A 172 2.44 0.45 18.15
N SER A 173 2.94 1.54 17.59
CA SER A 173 4.29 2.05 17.84
C SER A 173 4.31 3.39 18.59
N GLU A 174 3.14 3.99 18.83
CA GLU A 174 2.99 5.26 19.54
C GLU A 174 3.65 5.21 20.91
N GLY A 175 4.39 6.26 21.28
CA GLY A 175 5.10 6.34 22.55
C GLY A 175 6.34 5.44 22.68
N THR A 176 6.67 4.65 21.66
CA THR A 176 7.89 3.81 21.64
C THR A 176 9.02 4.49 20.85
N PRO A 177 10.30 4.06 21.02
CA PRO A 177 11.41 4.50 20.17
C PRO A 177 11.22 4.18 18.67
N ALA A 178 10.30 3.28 18.34
CA ALA A 178 9.98 2.87 16.98
C ALA A 178 8.72 3.57 16.42
N SER A 179 8.25 4.65 17.07
CA SER A 179 7.06 5.41 16.66
C SER A 179 7.10 5.75 15.18
N TYR A 180 6.05 5.34 14.46
CA TYR A 180 5.97 5.49 13.01
C TYR A 180 5.42 6.85 12.57
N GLY A 181 4.71 7.57 13.44
CA GLY A 181 4.10 8.87 13.17
C GLY A 181 2.90 9.15 14.08
N GLU A 182 2.31 10.34 13.94
CA GLU A 182 1.09 10.74 14.66
C GLU A 182 -0.10 9.84 14.23
N VAL A 183 -0.88 9.33 15.20
CA VAL A 183 -2.02 8.42 14.96
C VAL A 183 -3.25 9.18 14.43
N SER A 184 -3.13 9.71 13.22
CA SER A 184 -4.22 10.42 12.54
C SER A 184 -4.01 10.44 11.02
N GLU A 185 -5.08 10.68 10.27
CA GLU A 185 -4.97 10.90 8.81
C GLU A 185 -4.10 12.14 8.50
N VAL A 186 -4.21 13.18 9.34
CA VAL A 186 -3.36 14.38 9.25
C VAL A 186 -1.89 14.04 9.53
N GLY A 187 -1.62 13.14 10.47
CA GLY A 187 -0.29 12.61 10.76
C GLY A 187 0.37 11.98 9.56
N TYR A 188 -0.38 11.18 8.80
CA TYR A 188 0.07 10.60 7.53
C TYR A 188 0.48 11.70 6.53
N TYR A 189 -0.36 12.73 6.33
CA TYR A 189 -0.05 13.82 5.40
C TYR A 189 1.18 14.63 5.82
N LYS A 190 1.28 15.01 7.10
CA LYS A 190 2.42 15.75 7.64
C LYS A 190 3.71 14.96 7.47
N LYS A 191 3.72 13.67 7.84
CA LYS A 191 4.89 12.80 7.72
C LYS A 191 5.42 12.80 6.28
N LEU A 192 4.56 12.55 5.30
CA LEU A 192 4.95 12.52 3.88
C LEU A 192 5.41 13.91 3.40
N ALA A 193 4.70 14.98 3.74
CA ALA A 193 5.03 16.32 3.29
C ALA A 193 6.38 16.80 3.87
N GLU A 194 6.63 16.55 5.16
CA GLU A 194 7.89 16.89 5.82
C GLU A 194 9.08 16.10 5.26
N ALA A 195 8.89 14.81 4.99
CA ALA A 195 9.90 13.99 4.34
C ALA A 195 10.18 14.47 2.91
N PHE A 196 9.13 14.76 2.14
CA PHE A 196 9.23 15.26 0.77
C PHE A 196 9.97 16.59 0.69
N VAL A 197 9.71 17.52 1.61
CA VAL A 197 10.43 18.79 1.70
C VAL A 197 11.92 18.58 2.00
N ARG A 198 12.25 17.64 2.89
CA ARG A 198 13.66 17.31 3.20
C ARG A 198 14.37 16.73 1.98
N THR A 199 13.74 15.78 1.27
CA THR A 199 14.33 15.16 0.07
C THR A 199 14.47 16.12 -1.10
N MET A 200 13.60 17.15 -1.19
CA MET A 200 13.59 18.11 -2.29
C MET A 200 14.47 19.35 -2.07
N LYS A 201 15.23 19.41 -0.97
CA LYS A 201 16.08 20.56 -0.64
C LYS A 201 17.04 20.90 -1.80
N GLY A 202 16.88 22.09 -2.37
CA GLY A 202 17.72 22.57 -3.48
C GLY A 202 17.41 21.93 -4.84
N LYS A 203 16.36 21.11 -4.95
CA LYS A 203 15.89 20.50 -6.19
C LYS A 203 14.59 21.18 -6.65
N ARG A 204 14.21 20.97 -7.90
CA ARG A 204 12.98 21.52 -8.48
C ARG A 204 12.29 20.48 -9.36
N ILE A 205 10.97 20.53 -9.37
CA ILE A 205 10.12 19.73 -10.25
C ILE A 205 9.71 20.65 -11.41
N PRO A 206 10.19 20.42 -12.64
CA PRO A 206 10.15 21.44 -13.69
C PRO A 206 8.79 21.57 -14.39
N GLN A 207 7.87 20.62 -14.24
CA GLN A 207 6.60 20.59 -14.99
C GLN A 207 5.46 20.04 -14.13
N VAL A 208 4.23 20.39 -14.49
CA VAL A 208 2.99 19.85 -13.92
C VAL A 208 2.95 18.34 -14.05
N LEU A 209 2.50 17.66 -12.99
CA LEU A 209 2.16 16.25 -12.99
C LEU A 209 0.64 16.11 -13.05
N GLN A 210 0.11 15.40 -14.05
CA GLN A 210 -1.30 15.03 -14.07
C GLN A 210 -1.48 13.65 -13.42
N VAL A 211 -2.33 13.57 -12.40
CA VAL A 211 -2.59 12.33 -11.65
C VAL A 211 -4.03 11.89 -11.89
N ASP A 212 -4.18 10.76 -12.57
CA ASP A 212 -5.44 10.06 -12.72
C ASP A 212 -5.73 9.23 -11.45
N CYS A 213 -6.80 9.57 -10.75
CA CYS A 213 -7.15 8.97 -9.47
C CYS A 213 -8.22 7.88 -9.56
N ALA A 214 -8.50 7.37 -10.78
CA ALA A 214 -9.40 6.23 -11.02
C ALA A 214 -10.84 6.40 -10.49
N ASN A 215 -11.26 7.63 -10.23
CA ASN A 215 -12.48 8.00 -9.49
C ASN A 215 -12.58 7.33 -8.10
N GLY A 216 -11.41 6.97 -7.54
CA GLY A 216 -11.26 6.28 -6.28
C GLY A 216 -10.93 7.20 -5.12
N VAL A 217 -10.75 6.60 -3.95
CA VAL A 217 -10.44 7.34 -2.71
C VAL A 217 -9.14 8.13 -2.79
N GLY A 218 -8.19 7.72 -3.67
CA GLY A 218 -6.95 8.44 -3.90
C GLY A 218 -7.14 9.91 -4.32
N GLY A 219 -8.21 10.24 -5.06
CA GLY A 219 -8.48 11.60 -5.53
C GLY A 219 -8.63 12.64 -4.41
N PRO A 220 -9.65 12.53 -3.54
CA PRO A 220 -9.82 13.44 -2.41
C PRO A 220 -8.64 13.42 -1.43
N LYS A 221 -7.99 12.26 -1.23
CA LYS A 221 -6.86 12.12 -0.29
C LYS A 221 -5.59 12.79 -0.82
N LEU A 222 -5.32 12.70 -2.11
CA LEU A 222 -4.23 13.43 -2.76
C LEU A 222 -4.49 14.95 -2.72
N LYS A 223 -5.73 15.40 -3.00
CA LYS A 223 -6.10 16.82 -2.87
C LYS A 223 -5.88 17.35 -1.45
N GLU A 224 -6.18 16.55 -0.42
CA GLU A 224 -5.93 16.93 0.97
C GLU A 224 -4.43 16.97 1.26
N PHE A 225 -3.68 15.92 0.90
CA PHE A 225 -2.22 15.88 1.05
C PHE A 225 -1.52 17.12 0.47
N LEU A 226 -1.91 17.55 -0.73
CA LEU A 226 -1.30 18.69 -1.41
C LEU A 226 -1.42 20.00 -0.62
N LYS A 227 -2.42 20.14 0.28
CA LYS A 227 -2.54 21.30 1.19
C LYS A 227 -1.45 21.33 2.26
N HIS A 228 -0.86 20.18 2.56
CA HIS A 228 0.22 20.04 3.53
C HIS A 228 1.61 20.23 2.90
N VAL A 229 1.72 20.27 1.57
CA VAL A 229 2.99 20.52 0.87
C VAL A 229 3.25 22.03 0.79
N PRO A 230 4.30 22.55 1.46
CA PRO A 230 4.59 23.97 1.46
C PRO A 230 5.18 24.41 0.10
N GLN A 231 4.35 25.09 -0.71
CA GLN A 231 4.68 25.51 -2.08
C GLN A 231 5.85 26.50 -2.16
N ASP A 232 6.13 27.23 -1.08
CA ASP A 232 7.30 28.12 -0.96
C ASP A 232 8.62 27.35 -0.86
N LYS A 233 8.58 26.11 -0.36
CA LYS A 233 9.77 25.24 -0.24
C LYS A 233 9.89 24.27 -1.40
N VAL A 234 8.78 23.69 -1.83
CA VAL A 234 8.72 22.75 -2.95
C VAL A 234 7.55 23.15 -3.85
N PRO A 235 7.81 23.94 -4.91
CA PRO A 235 6.80 24.20 -5.93
C PRO A 235 6.44 22.87 -6.62
N PHE A 236 5.28 22.32 -6.26
CA PHE A 236 4.81 21.03 -6.74
C PHE A 236 3.38 21.18 -7.26
N GLU A 237 3.27 21.33 -8.57
CA GLU A 237 2.01 21.52 -9.27
C GLU A 237 1.45 20.17 -9.74
N VAL A 238 0.31 19.79 -9.18
CA VAL A 238 -0.37 18.52 -9.46
C VAL A 238 -1.79 18.79 -9.94
N GLN A 239 -2.12 18.27 -11.11
CA GLN A 239 -3.46 18.26 -11.66
C GLN A 239 -4.14 16.92 -11.36
N VAL A 240 -5.06 16.92 -10.39
CA VAL A 240 -5.87 15.74 -10.07
C VAL A 240 -7.02 15.60 -11.07
N VAL A 241 -7.15 14.44 -11.71
CA VAL A 241 -8.21 14.11 -12.67
C VAL A 241 -8.83 12.75 -12.32
N ASN A 242 -10.03 12.48 -12.86
CA ASN A 242 -10.81 11.27 -12.55
C ASN A 242 -10.91 11.08 -11.03
N ASP A 243 -11.58 12.01 -10.36
CA ASP A 243 -11.74 12.03 -8.90
C ASP A 243 -13.21 12.09 -8.49
N ASP A 244 -14.13 11.64 -9.36
CA ASP A 244 -15.55 11.65 -9.11
C ASP A 244 -15.97 10.47 -8.21
N VAL A 245 -15.73 10.65 -6.91
CA VAL A 245 -16.07 9.66 -5.88
C VAL A 245 -17.56 9.60 -5.54
N LEU A 246 -18.39 10.46 -6.15
CA LEU A 246 -19.84 10.48 -5.92
C LEU A 246 -20.59 9.52 -6.85
N ARG A 247 -20.00 9.22 -8.02
CA ARG A 247 -20.53 8.27 -9.00
C ARG A 247 -19.76 6.95 -8.91
N PRO A 248 -20.24 5.97 -8.11
CA PRO A 248 -19.50 4.73 -7.90
C PRO A 248 -19.29 3.93 -9.19
N GLU A 249 -20.17 4.05 -10.18
CA GLU A 249 -20.09 3.35 -11.46
C GLU A 249 -18.88 3.74 -12.31
N VAL A 250 -18.24 4.90 -12.03
CA VAL A 250 -17.04 5.35 -12.74
C VAL A 250 -15.73 4.94 -12.05
N LEU A 251 -15.81 4.30 -10.88
CA LEU A 251 -14.64 3.75 -10.18
C LEU A 251 -13.90 2.74 -11.08
N ASN A 252 -12.62 3.02 -11.36
CA ASN A 252 -11.76 2.25 -12.27
C ASN A 252 -12.30 2.11 -13.71
N LEU A 253 -13.32 2.89 -14.10
CA LEU A 253 -13.90 2.81 -15.43
C LEU A 253 -13.03 3.59 -16.42
N ASP A 254 -12.44 2.86 -17.38
CA ASP A 254 -11.55 3.40 -18.41
C ASP A 254 -10.43 4.31 -17.86
N SER A 255 -10.03 4.08 -16.61
CA SER A 255 -9.07 4.90 -15.86
C SER A 255 -8.36 4.05 -14.80
N GLY A 256 -7.30 4.60 -14.23
CA GLY A 256 -6.52 4.00 -13.16
C GLY A 256 -5.36 3.11 -13.60
N ALA A 257 -4.50 2.78 -12.64
CA ALA A 257 -3.25 2.05 -12.87
C ALA A 257 -3.47 0.72 -13.62
N ASP A 258 -4.50 -0.04 -13.23
CA ASP A 258 -4.81 -1.33 -13.87
C ASP A 258 -5.26 -1.18 -15.33
N TYR A 259 -6.08 -0.16 -15.62
CA TYR A 259 -6.47 0.15 -17.00
C TYR A 259 -5.25 0.50 -17.85
N VAL A 260 -4.39 1.40 -17.34
CA VAL A 260 -3.18 1.82 -18.06
C VAL A 260 -2.25 0.63 -18.32
N LYS A 261 -2.02 -0.19 -17.29
CA LYS A 261 -1.16 -1.37 -17.38
C LYS A 261 -1.70 -2.41 -18.36
N THR A 262 -2.99 -2.75 -18.26
CA THR A 262 -3.57 -3.86 -19.04
C THR A 262 -3.94 -3.45 -20.47
N LYS A 263 -4.35 -2.20 -20.69
CA LYS A 263 -4.68 -1.68 -22.02
C LYS A 263 -3.50 -1.05 -22.74
N GLN A 264 -2.39 -0.80 -22.04
CA GLN A 264 -1.18 -0.14 -22.55
C GLN A 264 -1.52 1.14 -23.33
N ARG A 265 -2.38 1.97 -22.72
CA ARG A 265 -2.77 3.28 -23.26
C ARG A 265 -3.21 4.20 -22.12
N ALA A 266 -3.12 5.50 -22.35
CA ALA A 266 -3.61 6.49 -21.40
C ALA A 266 -5.15 6.41 -21.25
N PRO A 267 -5.71 6.81 -20.09
CA PRO A 267 -7.15 7.03 -19.94
C PRO A 267 -7.66 7.97 -21.06
N PRO A 268 -8.83 7.70 -21.67
CA PRO A 268 -9.34 8.52 -22.76
C PRO A 268 -9.86 9.88 -22.25
N ILE A 269 -10.16 9.98 -20.96
CA ILE A 269 -10.68 11.17 -20.28
C ILE A 269 -9.78 11.47 -19.06
N PRO A 270 -9.29 12.71 -18.91
CA PRO A 270 -9.31 13.77 -19.93
C PRO A 270 -8.48 13.37 -21.16
N LYS A 271 -8.70 14.05 -22.30
CA LYS A 271 -7.98 13.73 -23.54
C LYS A 271 -6.46 13.79 -23.30
N PRO A 272 -5.71 12.70 -23.57
CA PRO A 272 -4.26 12.69 -23.39
C PRO A 272 -3.56 13.79 -24.19
N GLN A 273 -2.56 14.43 -23.57
CA GLN A 273 -1.79 15.51 -24.16
C GLN A 273 -0.32 15.07 -24.35
N PRO A 274 0.25 15.21 -25.57
CA PRO A 274 1.65 14.91 -25.82
C PRO A 274 2.59 15.75 -24.94
N GLY A 275 3.62 15.10 -24.38
CA GLY A 275 4.61 15.73 -23.52
C GLY A 275 4.17 15.97 -22.06
N LEU A 276 2.89 15.77 -21.72
CA LEU A 276 2.42 15.90 -20.34
C LEU A 276 2.89 14.70 -19.50
N ARG A 277 3.51 14.95 -18.35
CA ARG A 277 3.88 13.93 -17.38
C ARG A 277 2.64 13.44 -16.65
N CYS A 278 2.36 12.15 -16.73
CA CYS A 278 1.17 11.55 -16.14
C CYS A 278 1.53 10.36 -15.26
N CYS A 279 0.71 10.13 -14.24
CA CYS A 279 0.61 8.84 -13.57
C CYS A 279 -0.84 8.51 -13.21
N SER A 280 -1.11 7.23 -13.00
CA SER A 280 -2.41 6.73 -12.54
C SER A 280 -2.26 5.98 -11.22
N LEU A 281 -3.16 6.28 -10.29
CA LEU A 281 -3.42 5.47 -9.10
C LEU A 281 -4.46 4.39 -9.43
N ASP A 282 -4.61 3.36 -8.63
CA ASP A 282 -5.80 2.50 -8.66
C ASP A 282 -6.85 2.94 -7.62
N GLY A 283 -8.00 2.25 -7.58
CA GLY A 283 -9.19 2.67 -6.84
C GLY A 283 -8.97 2.89 -5.33
N ASP A 284 -8.04 2.18 -4.69
CA ASP A 284 -7.67 2.34 -3.28
C ASP A 284 -6.25 2.90 -3.05
N ALA A 285 -5.61 3.36 -4.13
CA ALA A 285 -4.30 4.03 -4.17
C ALA A 285 -3.15 3.20 -3.58
N ASP A 286 -3.12 1.89 -3.86
CA ASP A 286 -2.01 0.99 -3.51
C ASP A 286 -1.12 0.61 -4.71
N ARG A 287 -1.44 1.13 -5.91
CA ARG A 287 -0.65 0.94 -7.14
C ARG A 287 -0.40 2.24 -7.89
N LEU A 288 0.76 2.32 -8.50
CA LEU A 288 1.18 3.47 -9.29
C LEU A 288 1.76 3.05 -10.64
N ILE A 289 1.31 3.71 -11.71
CA ILE A 289 1.88 3.57 -13.05
C ILE A 289 2.13 4.96 -13.63
N TYR A 290 3.35 5.22 -14.09
CA TYR A 290 3.70 6.43 -14.83
C TYR A 290 3.53 6.20 -16.34
N TYR A 291 3.26 7.26 -17.08
CA TYR A 291 3.20 7.23 -18.54
C TYR A 291 3.25 8.63 -19.15
N TRP A 292 3.47 8.68 -20.46
CA TRP A 292 3.21 9.88 -21.25
C TRP A 292 2.93 9.52 -22.71
N LEU A 293 2.46 10.51 -23.47
CA LEU A 293 2.48 10.47 -24.92
C LEU A 293 3.71 11.20 -25.41
N ASP A 294 4.58 10.53 -26.15
CA ASP A 294 5.79 11.12 -26.69
C ASP A 294 5.45 12.37 -27.55
N PRO A 295 6.05 13.55 -27.26
CA PRO A 295 5.67 14.79 -27.92
C PRO A 295 6.01 14.85 -29.41
N GLU A 296 6.93 14.01 -29.89
CA GLU A 296 7.36 13.98 -31.29
C GLU A 296 6.60 12.94 -32.10
N THR A 297 6.38 11.76 -31.53
CA THR A 297 5.80 10.60 -32.22
C THR A 297 4.33 10.36 -31.87
N ASN A 298 3.83 10.99 -30.80
CA ASN A 298 2.51 10.77 -30.22
C ASN A 298 2.26 9.31 -29.79
N VAL A 299 3.34 8.53 -29.59
CA VAL A 299 3.30 7.14 -29.13
C VAL A 299 3.15 7.12 -27.61
N PHE A 300 2.30 6.24 -27.10
CA PHE A 300 2.16 6.00 -25.66
C PHE A 300 3.36 5.23 -25.12
N VAL A 301 3.94 5.75 -24.04
CA VAL A 301 5.05 5.11 -23.32
C VAL A 301 4.63 4.90 -21.87
N MET A 302 4.70 3.65 -21.42
CA MET A 302 4.38 3.24 -20.06
C MET A 302 5.65 3.05 -19.23
N LEU A 303 5.57 3.44 -17.97
CA LEU A 303 6.59 3.27 -16.95
C LEU A 303 5.95 2.57 -15.75
N ASP A 304 6.00 1.25 -15.77
CA ASP A 304 5.29 0.40 -14.80
C ASP A 304 6.10 0.13 -13.52
N GLY A 305 5.63 -0.81 -12.69
CA GLY A 305 6.29 -1.12 -11.41
C GLY A 305 7.75 -1.57 -11.55
N ASP A 306 8.15 -2.25 -12.63
CA ASP A 306 9.56 -2.63 -12.82
C ASP A 306 10.41 -1.39 -13.11
N ARG A 307 9.86 -0.42 -13.85
CA ARG A 307 10.51 0.87 -14.10
C ARG A 307 10.68 1.65 -12.81
N ILE A 308 9.69 1.65 -11.92
CA ILE A 308 9.77 2.30 -10.61
C ILE A 308 10.82 1.59 -9.74
N SER A 309 10.82 0.26 -9.73
CA SER A 309 11.79 -0.53 -8.94
C SER A 309 13.23 -0.26 -9.35
N SER A 310 13.53 -0.25 -10.65
CA SER A 310 14.87 -0.02 -11.18
C SER A 310 15.31 1.44 -11.01
N LEU A 311 14.38 2.40 -11.09
CA LEU A 311 14.63 3.81 -10.78
C LEU A 311 15.01 4.00 -9.31
N ALA A 312 14.22 3.41 -8.39
CA ALA A 312 14.47 3.46 -6.96
C ALA A 312 15.78 2.77 -6.58
N ALA A 313 16.01 1.56 -7.10
CA ALA A 313 17.24 0.80 -6.84
C ALA A 313 18.50 1.53 -7.33
N SER A 314 18.43 2.16 -8.51
CA SER A 314 19.53 3.00 -9.02
C SER A 314 19.79 4.18 -8.09
N PHE A 315 18.76 4.95 -7.75
CA PHE A 315 18.93 6.15 -6.93
C PHE A 315 19.45 5.84 -5.53
N ILE A 316 18.89 4.83 -4.87
CA ILE A 316 19.31 4.45 -3.52
C ILE A 316 20.72 3.85 -3.55
N GLY A 317 21.07 3.09 -4.59
CA GLY A 317 22.44 2.62 -4.82
C GLY A 317 23.44 3.76 -4.92
N ASP A 318 23.16 4.76 -5.76
CA ASP A 318 24.01 5.95 -5.94
C ASP A 318 24.18 6.72 -4.61
N LEU A 319 23.11 6.85 -3.83
CA LEU A 319 23.13 7.51 -2.52
C LEU A 319 23.92 6.72 -1.48
N VAL A 320 23.74 5.39 -1.39
CA VAL A 320 24.49 4.52 -0.46
C VAL A 320 25.98 4.54 -0.79
N GLU A 321 26.34 4.54 -2.07
CA GLU A 321 27.73 4.72 -2.51
C GLU A 321 28.27 6.09 -2.13
N SER A 322 27.52 7.16 -2.41
CA SER A 322 27.90 8.54 -2.04
C SER A 322 27.98 8.75 -0.53
N ALA A 323 27.22 7.99 0.24
CA ALA A 323 27.24 7.96 1.70
C ALA A 323 28.43 7.16 2.25
N GLY A 324 29.19 6.44 1.42
CA GLY A 324 30.30 5.59 1.85
C GLY A 324 29.86 4.32 2.56
N LEU A 325 28.64 3.83 2.30
CA LEU A 325 28.02 2.68 2.99
C LEU A 325 27.88 1.44 2.09
N ARG A 326 28.47 1.46 0.89
CA ARG A 326 28.34 0.40 -0.13
C ARG A 326 28.79 -0.98 0.36
N ASP A 327 29.87 -1.03 1.13
CA ASP A 327 30.43 -2.29 1.64
C ASP A 327 29.74 -2.76 2.94
N GLU A 328 28.91 -1.90 3.55
CA GLU A 328 28.22 -2.18 4.82
C GLU A 328 26.78 -2.64 4.62
N LEU A 329 26.09 -2.14 3.58
CA LEU A 329 24.66 -2.35 3.37
C LEU A 329 24.38 -3.17 2.12
N ARG A 330 23.59 -4.23 2.27
CA ARG A 330 23.14 -5.06 1.15
C ARG A 330 21.84 -4.52 0.59
N ILE A 331 21.90 -4.05 -0.66
CA ILE A 331 20.72 -3.65 -1.44
C ILE A 331 20.29 -4.82 -2.31
N GLY A 332 19.00 -5.11 -2.37
CA GLY A 332 18.44 -6.13 -3.25
C GLY A 332 17.11 -5.71 -3.87
N VAL A 333 16.83 -6.26 -5.05
CA VAL A 333 15.56 -6.06 -5.75
C VAL A 333 14.79 -7.37 -5.80
N VAL A 334 13.49 -7.31 -5.47
CA VAL A 334 12.60 -8.47 -5.51
C VAL A 334 11.55 -8.25 -6.58
N GLN A 335 11.44 -9.20 -7.50
CA GLN A 335 10.52 -9.17 -8.63
C GLN A 335 9.63 -10.42 -8.65
N THR A 336 8.61 -10.43 -9.50
CA THR A 336 7.85 -11.64 -9.83
C THR A 336 8.15 -12.09 -11.26
N ALA A 337 7.63 -13.25 -11.64
CA ALA A 337 7.76 -13.75 -13.01
C ALA A 337 7.10 -12.85 -14.08
N TYR A 338 6.25 -11.89 -13.69
CA TYR A 338 5.65 -10.91 -14.61
C TYR A 338 6.61 -9.78 -14.98
N ALA A 339 7.77 -9.69 -14.33
CA ALA A 339 8.72 -8.64 -14.62
C ALA A 339 9.31 -8.80 -16.02
N ASN A 340 9.47 -7.67 -16.73
CA ASN A 340 10.11 -7.73 -18.04
C ASN A 340 11.58 -8.16 -17.88
N GLY A 341 12.04 -9.14 -18.66
CA GLY A 341 13.41 -9.64 -18.57
C GLY A 341 14.50 -8.57 -18.79
N ALA A 342 14.18 -7.51 -19.54
CA ALA A 342 15.07 -6.36 -19.69
C ALA A 342 15.30 -5.60 -18.38
N SER A 343 14.28 -5.50 -17.50
CA SER A 343 14.42 -4.86 -16.20
C SER A 343 15.37 -5.66 -15.29
N THR A 344 15.20 -6.99 -15.23
CA THR A 344 16.09 -7.89 -14.48
C THR A 344 17.52 -7.83 -15.03
N HIS A 345 17.67 -7.80 -16.36
CA HIS A 345 18.98 -7.64 -16.99
C HIS A 345 19.62 -6.30 -16.63
N TYR A 346 18.87 -5.20 -16.68
CA TYR A 346 19.35 -3.87 -16.29
C TYR A 346 19.85 -3.85 -14.84
N ILE A 347 19.05 -4.36 -13.90
CA ILE A 347 19.41 -4.36 -12.48
C ILE A 347 20.66 -5.21 -12.21
N THR A 348 20.71 -6.43 -12.77
CA THR A 348 21.84 -7.34 -12.52
C THR A 348 23.12 -6.93 -13.26
N GLN A 349 23.01 -6.46 -14.51
CA GLN A 349 24.17 -6.18 -15.35
C GLN A 349 24.65 -4.74 -15.29
N HIS A 350 23.77 -3.75 -15.10
CA HIS A 350 24.14 -2.34 -15.03
C HIS A 350 24.25 -1.84 -13.60
N LEU A 351 23.22 -2.08 -12.77
CA LEU A 351 23.25 -1.65 -11.36
C LEU A 351 24.12 -2.55 -10.48
N LYS A 352 24.43 -3.78 -10.95
CA LYS A 352 25.18 -4.80 -10.21
C LYS A 352 24.53 -5.16 -8.88
N LEU A 353 23.21 -5.16 -8.83
CA LEU A 353 22.42 -5.52 -7.65
C LEU A 353 21.82 -6.93 -7.80
N PRO A 354 21.71 -7.71 -6.71
CA PRO A 354 21.02 -8.99 -6.74
C PRO A 354 19.53 -8.81 -7.00
N VAL A 355 18.97 -9.72 -7.81
CA VAL A 355 17.53 -9.83 -8.05
C VAL A 355 17.04 -11.18 -7.56
N ILE A 356 15.95 -11.20 -6.79
CA ILE A 356 15.26 -12.43 -6.37
C ILE A 356 13.86 -12.45 -6.98
N CYS A 357 13.51 -13.53 -7.67
CA CYS A 357 12.16 -13.75 -8.19
C CYS A 357 11.32 -14.56 -7.19
N THR A 358 10.10 -14.10 -6.91
CA THR A 358 9.15 -14.77 -6.00
C THR A 358 7.81 -15.05 -6.68
N PRO A 359 6.92 -15.87 -6.08
CA PRO A 359 5.53 -15.96 -6.53
C PRO A 359 4.80 -14.62 -6.44
N THR A 360 3.82 -14.40 -7.30
CA THR A 360 2.97 -13.22 -7.31
C THR A 360 2.23 -13.01 -6.00
N GLY A 361 2.11 -11.77 -5.57
CA GLY A 361 1.47 -11.37 -4.33
C GLY A 361 2.48 -10.76 -3.35
N VAL A 362 2.16 -9.53 -2.92
CA VAL A 362 3.02 -8.66 -2.10
C VAL A 362 3.56 -9.31 -0.82
N LYS A 363 2.84 -10.30 -0.26
CA LYS A 363 3.30 -11.08 0.90
C LYS A 363 4.64 -11.78 0.63
N HIS A 364 4.78 -12.40 -0.55
CA HIS A 364 5.99 -13.11 -0.93
C HIS A 364 7.14 -12.14 -1.22
N LEU A 365 6.86 -11.04 -1.93
CA LEU A 365 7.86 -10.02 -2.22
C LEU A 365 8.37 -9.36 -0.93
N HIS A 366 7.46 -8.94 -0.06
CA HIS A 366 7.77 -8.27 1.20
C HIS A 366 8.65 -9.15 2.10
N HIS A 367 8.28 -10.43 2.27
CA HIS A 367 9.05 -11.36 3.10
C HIS A 367 10.50 -11.52 2.63
N VAL A 368 10.73 -11.60 1.31
CA VAL A 368 12.09 -11.70 0.74
C VAL A 368 12.82 -10.35 0.84
N ALA A 369 12.13 -9.24 0.63
CA ALA A 369 12.72 -7.90 0.71
C ALA A 369 13.24 -7.57 2.11
N GLN A 370 12.59 -8.08 3.17
CA GLN A 370 13.06 -7.96 4.57
C GLN A 370 14.43 -8.61 4.82
N GLY A 371 14.90 -9.51 3.93
CA GLY A 371 16.22 -10.14 4.05
C GLY A 371 17.41 -9.25 3.65
N PHE A 372 17.14 -8.07 3.10
CA PHE A 372 18.13 -7.06 2.70
C PHE A 372 18.16 -5.89 3.68
N ASP A 373 19.26 -5.13 3.67
CA ASP A 373 19.35 -3.87 4.41
C ASP A 373 18.52 -2.78 3.74
N VAL A 374 18.49 -2.82 2.40
CA VAL A 374 17.55 -2.08 1.56
C VAL A 374 16.89 -3.05 0.58
N GLY A 375 15.63 -3.36 0.81
CA GLY A 375 14.84 -4.25 -0.04
C GLY A 375 13.88 -3.48 -0.92
N VAL A 376 14.17 -3.36 -2.22
CA VAL A 376 13.25 -2.75 -3.20
C VAL A 376 12.36 -3.84 -3.78
N TYR A 377 11.04 -3.68 -3.75
CA TYR A 377 10.16 -4.65 -4.40
C TYR A 377 8.98 -3.96 -5.06
N PHE A 378 8.71 -4.31 -6.31
CA PHE A 378 7.50 -3.93 -7.03
C PHE A 378 7.05 -5.08 -7.92
N GLU A 379 5.73 -5.20 -8.07
CA GLU A 379 5.13 -5.96 -9.15
C GLU A 379 4.93 -5.05 -10.36
N ALA A 380 4.99 -5.61 -11.58
CA ALA A 380 4.77 -4.85 -12.82
C ALA A 380 3.40 -4.14 -12.90
N ASN A 381 2.45 -4.49 -12.03
CA ASN A 381 1.15 -3.82 -11.91
C ASN A 381 1.21 -2.47 -11.15
N GLY A 382 2.39 -2.09 -10.62
CA GLY A 382 2.60 -0.84 -9.91
C GLY A 382 2.49 -0.93 -8.38
N HIS A 383 2.21 -2.10 -7.81
CA HIS A 383 2.22 -2.29 -6.36
C HIS A 383 3.64 -2.59 -5.88
N GLY A 384 4.17 -1.79 -4.97
CA GLY A 384 5.48 -2.04 -4.36
C GLY A 384 5.92 -0.96 -3.40
N THR A 385 7.08 -1.13 -2.79
CA THR A 385 7.71 -0.13 -1.93
C THR A 385 9.20 -0.47 -1.72
N VAL A 386 9.88 0.30 -0.87
CA VAL A 386 11.23 0.01 -0.40
C VAL A 386 11.23 -0.15 1.12
N LEU A 387 11.85 -1.24 1.59
CA LEU A 387 12.05 -1.52 3.01
C LEU A 387 13.48 -1.19 3.42
N PHE A 388 13.63 -0.65 4.63
CA PHE A 388 14.93 -0.37 5.23
C PHE A 388 15.06 -1.16 6.53
N SER A 389 16.14 -1.93 6.68
CA SER A 389 16.42 -2.64 7.92
C SER A 389 16.70 -1.63 9.05
N PRO A 390 16.50 -2.01 10.33
CA PRO A 390 16.90 -1.18 11.46
C PRO A 390 18.39 -0.76 11.38
N ASP A 391 19.25 -1.62 10.85
CA ASP A 391 20.67 -1.35 10.69
C ASP A 391 20.93 -0.29 9.61
N ALA A 392 20.25 -0.36 8.46
CA ALA A 392 20.31 0.69 7.43
C ALA A 392 19.82 2.04 7.97
N ILE A 393 18.67 2.06 8.67
CA ILE A 393 18.13 3.29 9.28
C ILE A 393 19.12 3.87 10.30
N ASN A 394 19.74 3.02 11.12
CA ASN A 394 20.77 3.44 12.07
C ASN A 394 22.00 4.02 11.37
N ALA A 395 22.49 3.36 10.31
CA ALA A 395 23.63 3.82 9.53
C ALA A 395 23.37 5.21 8.92
N PHE A 396 22.21 5.41 8.29
CA PHE A 396 21.86 6.71 7.68
C PHE A 396 21.82 7.85 8.70
N LYS A 397 21.39 7.56 9.94
CA LYS A 397 21.24 8.57 10.99
C LYS A 397 22.50 8.83 11.83
N LYS A 398 23.37 7.83 11.99
CA LYS A 398 24.49 7.87 12.94
C LYS A 398 25.87 8.00 12.29
N THR A 399 26.00 7.69 11.00
CA THR A 399 27.27 7.86 10.29
C THR A 399 27.67 9.33 10.26
N THR A 400 28.89 9.64 10.72
CA THR A 400 29.42 11.00 10.72
C THR A 400 29.95 11.32 9.32
N PRO A 401 29.39 12.33 8.62
CA PRO A 401 29.82 12.65 7.26
C PRO A 401 31.22 13.26 7.25
N GLN A 402 32.02 12.87 6.25
CA GLN A 402 33.38 13.35 5.99
C GLN A 402 33.42 14.42 4.88
N SER A 403 32.33 14.61 4.13
CA SER A 403 32.21 15.64 3.10
C SER A 403 30.78 16.20 3.01
N PRO A 404 30.59 17.40 2.43
CA PRO A 404 29.24 17.93 2.17
C PRO A 404 28.37 17.02 1.30
N ALA A 405 28.96 16.37 0.29
CA ALA A 405 28.24 15.45 -0.59
C ALA A 405 27.77 14.18 0.16
N GLN A 406 28.64 13.62 1.00
CA GLN A 406 28.28 12.47 1.85
C GLN A 406 27.17 12.84 2.84
N LYS A 407 27.22 14.06 3.40
CA LYS A 407 26.16 14.58 4.25
C LYS A 407 24.83 14.69 3.52
N GLU A 408 24.82 15.25 2.30
CA GLU A 408 23.61 15.35 1.48
C GLU A 408 23.03 13.95 1.18
N ALA A 409 23.87 12.97 0.89
CA ALA A 409 23.45 11.59 0.65
C ALA A 409 22.82 10.95 1.90
N LEU A 410 23.46 11.07 3.08
CA LEU A 410 22.94 10.56 4.35
C LEU A 410 21.61 11.25 4.75
N ASP A 411 21.55 12.58 4.63
CA ASP A 411 20.34 13.36 4.93
C ASP A 411 19.18 12.94 4.00
N THR A 412 19.48 12.70 2.71
CA THR A 412 18.48 12.23 1.72
C THR A 412 18.02 10.81 2.02
N LEU A 413 18.95 9.88 2.28
CA LEU A 413 18.61 8.49 2.66
C LEU A 413 17.74 8.46 3.92
N ALA A 414 18.11 9.22 4.97
CA ALA A 414 17.32 9.32 6.18
C ALA A 414 15.91 9.87 5.89
N ALA A 415 15.78 10.90 5.06
CA ALA A 415 14.47 11.42 4.67
C ALA A 415 13.63 10.44 3.83
N LEU A 416 14.26 9.64 2.95
CA LEU A 416 13.58 8.58 2.21
C LEU A 416 12.96 7.52 3.12
N THR A 417 13.60 7.20 4.26
CA THR A 417 13.02 6.23 5.22
C THR A 417 11.69 6.70 5.83
N ASP A 418 11.44 8.01 5.83
CA ASP A 418 10.19 8.63 6.29
C ASP A 418 9.20 8.90 5.15
N LEU A 419 9.71 9.12 3.92
CA LEU A 419 8.90 9.37 2.73
C LEU A 419 8.28 8.09 2.17
N ILE A 420 9.08 7.02 2.09
CA ILE A 420 8.68 5.73 1.51
C ILE A 420 7.86 4.96 2.56
N ASN A 421 6.65 4.55 2.20
CA ASN A 421 5.80 3.80 3.11
C ASN A 421 6.30 2.36 3.29
N GLN A 422 6.89 2.06 4.44
CA GLN A 422 7.47 0.75 4.75
C GLN A 422 6.44 -0.29 5.25
N THR A 423 5.13 -0.01 5.18
CA THR A 423 4.07 -0.95 5.62
C THR A 423 3.48 -1.76 4.47
N VAL A 424 3.17 -1.08 3.36
CA VAL A 424 2.55 -1.63 2.17
C VAL A 424 2.88 -0.70 1.00
N GLY A 425 2.68 -1.15 -0.24
CA GLY A 425 2.79 -0.26 -1.39
C GLY A 425 1.80 0.89 -1.30
N ASP A 426 2.27 2.10 -1.60
CA ASP A 426 1.56 3.34 -1.36
C ASP A 426 1.75 4.27 -2.55
N ALA A 427 0.73 4.36 -3.39
CA ALA A 427 0.84 5.04 -4.66
C ALA A 427 1.12 6.55 -4.52
N ILE A 428 0.70 7.18 -3.41
CA ILE A 428 0.98 8.60 -3.14
C ILE A 428 2.44 8.73 -2.70
N SER A 429 2.91 7.88 -1.78
CA SER A 429 4.32 7.83 -1.36
C SER A 429 5.26 7.54 -2.53
N ASP A 430 4.93 6.55 -3.36
CA ASP A 430 5.70 6.14 -4.53
C ASP A 430 5.74 7.24 -5.60
N MET A 431 4.65 7.99 -5.78
CA MET A 431 4.63 9.16 -6.67
C MET A 431 5.63 10.20 -6.19
N LEU A 432 5.65 10.52 -4.90
CA LEU A 432 6.64 11.45 -4.34
C LEU A 432 8.06 10.92 -4.48
N LEU A 433 8.28 9.62 -4.29
CA LEU A 433 9.58 8.98 -4.50
C LEU A 433 10.05 9.16 -5.95
N VAL A 434 9.20 8.88 -6.95
CA VAL A 434 9.54 9.05 -8.37
C VAL A 434 9.90 10.52 -8.65
N GLU A 435 9.07 11.47 -8.20
CA GLU A 435 9.34 12.90 -8.42
C GLU A 435 10.64 13.37 -7.75
N VAL A 436 10.96 12.87 -6.54
CA VAL A 436 12.26 13.10 -5.88
C VAL A 436 13.40 12.59 -6.74
N ILE A 437 13.33 11.34 -7.21
CA ILE A 437 14.41 10.73 -7.99
C ILE A 437 14.65 11.49 -9.29
N LEU A 438 13.58 11.79 -10.03
CA LEU A 438 13.68 12.52 -11.30
C LEU A 438 14.26 13.93 -11.09
N ALA A 439 13.87 14.62 -10.02
CA ALA A 439 14.43 15.93 -9.69
C ALA A 439 15.91 15.88 -9.30
N HIS A 440 16.34 14.84 -8.58
CA HIS A 440 17.76 14.65 -8.22
C HIS A 440 18.63 14.28 -9.43
N LYS A 441 18.12 13.41 -10.32
CA LYS A 441 18.82 13.00 -11.55
C LYS A 441 18.72 14.06 -12.66
N ASN A 442 17.87 15.07 -12.50
CA ASN A 442 17.51 16.04 -13.53
C ASN A 442 17.01 15.34 -14.81
N TRP A 443 16.15 14.33 -14.63
CA TRP A 443 15.59 13.50 -15.69
C TRP A 443 14.15 13.88 -16.00
N ASN A 444 13.80 13.84 -17.27
CA ASN A 444 12.41 13.76 -17.72
C ASN A 444 11.98 12.28 -17.92
N LEU A 445 10.72 12.04 -18.29
CA LEU A 445 10.22 10.67 -18.49
C LEU A 445 10.89 9.93 -19.66
N ARG A 446 11.33 10.65 -20.70
CA ARG A 446 12.07 10.06 -21.82
C ARG A 446 13.45 9.58 -21.36
N ASP A 447 14.16 10.38 -20.57
CA ASP A 447 15.45 9.97 -19.99
C ASP A 447 15.30 8.70 -19.15
N TRP A 448 14.25 8.62 -18.33
CA TRP A 448 13.94 7.44 -17.55
C TRP A 448 13.60 6.22 -18.42
N ALA A 449 12.75 6.34 -19.45
CA ALA A 449 12.46 5.19 -20.31
C ALA A 449 13.67 4.68 -21.10
N LEU A 450 14.62 5.56 -21.42
CA LEU A 450 15.84 5.19 -22.15
C LEU A 450 16.85 4.39 -21.30
N THR A 451 16.61 4.22 -19.99
CA THR A 451 17.47 3.40 -19.11
C THR A 451 17.64 1.97 -19.59
N TYR A 452 16.58 1.37 -20.14
CA TYR A 452 16.59 0.08 -20.82
C TYR A 452 15.36 -0.05 -21.74
N GLN A 453 15.40 -0.97 -22.70
CA GLN A 453 14.26 -1.23 -23.59
C GLN A 453 13.57 -2.53 -23.19
N ASP A 454 12.27 -2.47 -22.91
CA ASP A 454 11.48 -3.66 -22.59
C ASP A 454 11.46 -4.63 -23.77
N LEU A 455 11.54 -5.93 -23.45
CA LEU A 455 11.32 -6.98 -24.43
C LEU A 455 9.83 -6.99 -24.85
N PRO A 456 9.52 -7.20 -26.15
CA PRO A 456 8.15 -7.23 -26.66
C PRO A 456 7.22 -8.25 -25.99
#